data_AF-A0A3D4M9Z7-F1
#
_entry.id   AF-A0A3D4M9Z7-F1
#
_cell.length_a   1.000
_cell.length_b   1.000
_cell.length_c   1.000
_cell.angle_alpha   90.00
_cell.angle_beta   90.00
_cell.angle_gamma   90.00
#
_symmetry.space_group_name_H-M   'P 1'
#
loop_
_entity.id
_entity.type
_entity.pdbx_description
1 polymer ?
#
loop_
_entity_poly.entity_id
_entity_poly.type
_entity_poly.pdbx_seq_one_letter_code
_entity_poly.pdbx_strand_id
1 'polypeptide(L)'
;MIFQEPMTALNPVMRCGKQILEVVETHLNLSKAEAKAHVQQLLEEVQLPDIPRMLCSYPHELSGGQRQRIMIAMSLAANPRLLIADEPT
;
A
#
# COMPACT_ATOMS: atom_id res chain seq x y z
N MET A 1 3.45 10.59 3.29
CA MET A 1 4.32 10.53 4.49
C MET A 1 4.38 9.07 4.92
N ILE A 2 5.57 8.56 5.19
CA ILE A 2 5.79 7.20 5.72
C ILE A 2 6.01 7.34 7.23
N PHE A 3 5.16 6.67 8.02
CA PHE A 3 5.21 6.73 9.48
C PHE A 3 6.11 5.62 10.05
N GLN A 4 6.73 5.84 11.20
CA GLN A 4 7.57 4.83 11.87
C GLN A 4 6.80 3.57 12.27
N GLU A 5 5.50 3.69 12.61
CA GLU A 5 4.67 2.59 13.07
C GLU A 5 3.63 2.16 11.99
N PRO A 6 3.86 1.06 11.25
CA PRO A 6 2.93 0.61 10.21
C PRO A 6 1.53 0.27 10.73
N MET A 7 1.44 -0.03 12.04
CA MET A 7 0.19 -0.40 12.72
C MET A 7 -0.81 0.76 12.81
N THR A 8 -0.34 2.01 12.84
CA THR A 8 -1.21 3.20 12.87
C THR A 8 -1.54 3.70 11.47
N ALA A 9 -0.72 3.36 10.47
CA ALA A 9 -0.88 3.82 9.10
C ALA A 9 -1.97 3.06 8.32
N LEU A 10 -2.27 1.82 8.67
CA LEU A 10 -3.31 1.01 8.01
C LEU A 10 -4.58 0.94 8.87
N ASN A 11 -5.73 1.07 8.24
CA ASN A 11 -7.02 0.83 8.88
C ASN A 11 -7.16 -0.67 9.21
N PRO A 12 -7.24 -1.05 10.50
CA PRO A 12 -7.18 -2.45 10.94
C PRO A 12 -8.41 -3.27 10.54
N VAL A 13 -9.54 -2.61 10.23
CA VAL A 13 -10.80 -3.26 9.85
C VAL A 13 -11.06 -3.28 8.34
N MET A 14 -10.07 -2.86 7.53
CA MET A 14 -10.15 -2.95 6.07
C MET A 14 -9.05 -3.82 5.51
N ARG A 15 -9.37 -4.54 4.42
CA ARG A 15 -8.37 -5.30 3.66
C ARG A 15 -7.32 -4.37 3.08
N CYS A 16 -6.07 -4.81 3.05
CA CYS A 16 -4.95 -3.99 2.58
C CYS A 16 -5.15 -3.55 1.12
N GLY A 17 -5.56 -4.47 0.24
CA GLY A 17 -5.78 -4.15 -1.17
C GLY A 17 -6.86 -3.10 -1.40
N LYS A 18 -7.90 -3.07 -0.57
CA LYS A 18 -8.96 -2.07 -0.67
C LYS A 18 -8.44 -0.67 -0.35
N GLN A 19 -7.64 -0.54 0.70
CA GLN A 19 -7.05 0.73 1.13
C GLN A 19 -6.10 1.31 0.07
N ILE A 20 -5.25 0.47 -0.51
CA ILE A 20 -4.29 0.92 -1.54
C ILE A 20 -5.05 1.34 -2.81
N LEU A 21 -6.06 0.57 -3.21
CA LEU A 21 -6.87 0.90 -4.39
C LEU A 21 -7.65 2.20 -4.20
N GLU A 22 -8.20 2.44 -3.00
CA GLU A 22 -8.91 3.68 -2.67
C GLU A 22 -8.01 4.92 -2.82
N VAL A 23 -6.74 4.83 -2.39
CA VAL A 23 -5.76 5.92 -2.61
C VAL A 23 -5.55 6.19 -4.09
N VAL A 24 -5.40 5.14 -4.90
CA VAL A 24 -5.22 5.26 -6.36
C VAL A 24 -6.46 5.85 -7.03
N GLU A 25 -7.65 5.32 -6.73
CA GLU A 25 -8.92 5.76 -7.31
C GLU A 25 -9.27 7.20 -6.90
N THR A 26 -8.84 7.64 -5.71
CA THR A 26 -9.11 9.00 -5.20
C THR A 26 -8.19 10.05 -5.81
N HIS A 27 -6.91 9.72 -6.04
CA HIS A 27 -5.90 10.70 -6.43
C HIS A 27 -5.47 10.63 -7.89
N LEU A 28 -5.70 9.50 -8.56
CA LEU A 28 -5.33 9.29 -9.95
C LEU A 28 -6.58 9.15 -10.82
N ASN A 29 -6.60 9.80 -11.98
CA ASN A 29 -7.71 9.71 -12.93
C ASN A 29 -7.56 8.44 -13.80
N LEU A 30 -7.66 7.28 -13.16
CA LEU A 30 -7.52 5.96 -13.79
C LEU A 30 -8.86 5.23 -13.78
N SER A 31 -9.11 4.41 -14.80
CA SER A 31 -10.20 3.43 -14.76
C SER A 31 -9.93 2.38 -13.70
N LYS A 32 -10.99 1.68 -13.27
CA LYS A 32 -10.86 0.59 -12.28
C LYS A 32 -9.90 -0.52 -12.70
N ALA A 33 -9.78 -0.79 -13.99
CA ALA A 33 -8.83 -1.79 -14.50
C ALA A 33 -7.39 -1.29 -14.41
N GLU A 34 -7.15 -0.05 -14.81
CA GLU A 34 -5.84 0.61 -14.72
C GLU A 34 -5.39 0.78 -13.27
N ALA A 35 -6.30 1.16 -12.37
CA ALA A 35 -6.02 1.28 -10.93
C ALA A 35 -5.54 -0.05 -10.34
N LYS A 36 -6.21 -1.16 -10.68
CA LYS A 36 -5.78 -2.50 -10.23
C LYS A 36 -4.42 -2.89 -10.79
N ALA A 37 -4.16 -2.63 -12.07
CA ALA A 37 -2.88 -2.92 -12.69
C ALA A 37 -1.75 -2.10 -12.05
N HIS A 38 -1.99 -0.82 -11.79
CA HIS A 38 -1.07 0.08 -11.10
C HIS A 38 -0.74 -0.39 -9.68
N VAL A 39 -1.77 -0.77 -8.90
CA VAL A 39 -1.56 -1.34 -7.56
C VAL A 39 -0.75 -2.64 -7.62
N GLN A 40 -1.05 -3.52 -8.57
CA GLN A 40 -0.31 -4.78 -8.74
C GLN A 40 1.17 -4.51 -9.03
N GLN A 41 1.47 -3.65 -10.00
CA GLN A 41 2.84 -3.28 -10.37
C GLN A 41 3.59 -2.68 -9.17
N LEU A 42 2.95 -1.77 -8.44
CA LEU A 42 3.55 -1.13 -7.28
C LEU A 42 3.91 -2.13 -6.17
N LEU A 43 3.06 -3.14 -5.96
CA LEU A 43 3.30 -4.19 -4.97
C LEU A 43 4.44 -5.13 -5.39
N GLU A 44 4.64 -5.32 -6.69
CA GLU A 44 5.79 -6.03 -7.25
C GLU A 44 7.09 -5.23 -7.06
N GLU A 45 7.05 -3.90 -7.27
CA GLU A 45 8.20 -3.01 -7.09
C GLU A 45 8.70 -2.97 -5.64
N VAL A 46 7.79 -2.99 -4.65
CA VAL A 46 8.16 -3.12 -3.24
C VAL A 46 8.45 -4.58 -2.83
N GLN A 47 8.50 -5.51 -3.79
CA GLN A 47 8.80 -6.92 -3.62
C GLN A 47 7.94 -7.58 -2.52
N LEU A 48 6.63 -7.30 -2.52
CA LEU A 48 5.71 -7.95 -1.59
C LEU A 48 5.47 -9.40 -2.04
N PRO A 49 5.71 -10.42 -1.19
CA PRO A 49 5.46 -11.81 -1.58
C PRO A 49 3.96 -12.11 -1.61
N ASP A 50 3.55 -13.04 -2.47
CA ASP A 50 2.17 -13.56 -2.53
C ASP A 50 1.10 -12.45 -2.58
N ILE A 51 1.28 -11.51 -3.53
CA ILE A 51 0.44 -10.30 -3.68
C ILE A 51 -1.07 -10.62 -3.68
N PRO A 52 -1.59 -11.64 -4.40
CA PRO A 52 -3.02 -11.94 -4.39
C PRO A 52 -3.57 -12.21 -2.98
N ARG A 53 -2.82 -12.97 -2.17
CA ARG A 53 -3.17 -13.22 -0.77
C ARG A 53 -3.08 -11.93 0.05
N MET A 54 -1.98 -11.19 -0.06
CA MET A 54 -1.75 -9.98 0.73
C MET A 54 -2.81 -8.89 0.48
N LEU A 55 -3.27 -8.75 -0.76
CA LEU A 55 -4.37 -7.83 -1.12
C LEU A 55 -5.68 -8.19 -0.41
N CYS A 56 -5.89 -9.48 -0.13
CA CYS A 56 -7.08 -9.98 0.54
C CYS A 56 -6.96 -9.99 2.08
N SER A 57 -5.75 -9.82 2.61
CA SER A 57 -5.47 -9.85 4.05
C SER A 57 -5.79 -8.53 4.76
N TYR A 58 -6.12 -8.64 6.04
CA TYR A 58 -6.16 -7.51 6.98
C TYR A 58 -4.78 -7.22 7.57
N PRO A 59 -4.51 -5.99 8.04
CA PRO A 59 -3.19 -5.62 8.57
C PRO A 59 -2.67 -6.52 9.71
N HIS A 60 -3.57 -7.03 10.55
CA HIS A 60 -3.21 -7.90 11.68
C HIS A 60 -2.79 -9.32 11.26
N GLU A 61 -3.08 -9.73 10.02
CA GLU A 61 -2.70 -11.05 9.48
C GLU A 61 -1.29 -11.06 8.86
N LEU A 62 -0.65 -9.90 8.81
CA LEU A 62 0.64 -9.69 8.14
C LEU A 62 1.80 -9.65 9.14
N SER A 63 3.01 -9.96 8.68
CA SER A 63 4.23 -9.69 9.44
C SER A 63 4.53 -8.18 9.52
N GLY A 64 5.41 -7.78 10.44
CA GLY A 64 5.86 -6.38 10.54
C GLY A 64 6.45 -5.86 9.21
N GLY A 65 7.35 -6.62 8.59
CA GLY A 65 7.97 -6.26 7.32
C GLY A 65 6.98 -6.22 6.15
N GLN A 66 5.96 -7.09 6.13
CA GLN A 66 4.88 -7.04 5.13
C GLN A 66 4.05 -5.76 5.28
N ARG A 67 3.68 -5.39 6.51
CA ARG A 67 2.97 -4.13 6.78
C ARG A 67 3.79 -2.92 6.36
N GLN A 68 5.09 -2.92 6.64
CA GLN A 68 5.99 -1.84 6.24
C GLN A 68 6.05 -1.69 4.72
N ARG A 69 6.19 -2.80 3.97
CA ARG A 69 6.16 -2.78 2.49
C ARG A 69 4.84 -2.28 1.93
N ILE A 70 3.72 -2.67 2.53
CA ILE A 70 2.40 -2.16 2.15
C ILE A 70 2.27 -0.66 2.42
N MET A 71 2.75 -0.18 3.57
CA MET A 71 2.76 1.25 3.89
C MET A 71 3.62 2.04 2.89
N ILE A 72 4.80 1.53 2.53
CA ILE A 72 5.66 2.13 1.51
C ILE A 72 4.91 2.19 0.17
N ALA A 73 4.34 1.08 -0.29
CA ALA A 73 3.53 1.05 -1.51
C ALA A 73 2.39 2.07 -1.44
N MET A 74 1.60 2.09 -0.37
CA MET A 74 0.49 3.04 -0.21
C MET A 74 0.95 4.50 -0.25
N SER A 75 2.13 4.80 0.30
CA SER A 75 2.71 6.15 0.24
C SER A 75 3.17 6.56 -1.15
N LEU A 76 3.54 5.59 -2.00
CA LEU A 76 3.97 5.78 -3.39
C LEU A 76 2.79 5.72 -4.38
N ALA A 77 1.66 5.13 -3.98
CA ALA A 77 0.55 4.79 -4.87
C ALA A 77 -0.05 5.98 -5.62
N ALA A 78 -0.09 7.15 -4.97
CA ALA A 78 -0.59 8.40 -5.56
C ALA A 78 0.47 9.19 -6.35
N ASN A 79 1.64 8.60 -6.63
CA ASN A 79 2.77 9.25 -7.30
C ASN A 79 3.11 10.65 -6.73
N PRO A 80 3.41 10.73 -5.43
CA PRO A 80 3.60 12.03 -4.77
C PRO A 80 4.85 12.74 -5.30
N ARG A 81 4.76 14.08 -5.43
CA ARG A 81 5.93 14.91 -5.79
C ARG A 81 6.97 15.01 -4.66
N LEU A 82 6.57 14.75 -3.42
CA LEU A 82 7.41 14.79 -2.23
C LEU A 82 7.00 13.64 -1.30
N LEU A 83 7.97 12.81 -0.95
CA LEU A 83 7.82 11.74 0.03
C LEU A 83 8.64 12.08 1.26
N ILE A 84 7.98 12.26 2.40
CA ILE A 84 8.62 12.40 3.71
C ILE A 84 8.59 11.04 4.37
N ALA A 85 9.77 10.51 4.72
CA ALA A 85 9.92 9.27 5.45
C ALA A 85 10.54 9.55 6.82
N ASP A 86 9.88 9.03 7.85
CA ASP A 86 10.39 9.05 9.21
C ASP A 86 11.12 7.71 9.47
N GLU A 87 12.46 7.76 9.56
CA GLU A 87 13.39 6.61 9.69
C GLU A 87 13.29 5.50 8.61
N PRO A 88 13.63 5.77 7.32
CA PRO A 88 13.70 4.72 6.30
C PRO A 88 14.95 3.85 6.51
N THR A 89 14.77 2.54 6.71
CA THR A 89 15.85 1.52 6.68
C THR A 89 15.70 0.60 5.48
#